data_AF-A0A3C2AGJ2-F1
#
_entry.id   AF-A0A3C2AGJ2-F1
#
_cell.length_a   1.000
_cell.length_b   1.000
_cell.length_c   1.000
_cell.angle_alpha   90.00
_cell.angle_beta   90.00
_cell.angle_gamma   90.00
#
_symmetry.space_group_name_H-M   'P 1'
#
loop_
_entity.id
_entity.type
_entity.pdbx_description
1 polymer ?
#
loop_
_entity_poly.entity_id
_entity_poly.type
_entity_poly.pdbx_seq_one_letter_code
_entity_poly.pdbx_strand_id
1 'polypeptide(L)'
;MADSNSFTNGILGETGFNVCRLGVSGGYGAPAKAFEMAFERGCNYFYHGSICREGMNTAIKNICNKGKRDKIIVVTQIYWRFEWLFRRSFEKFLQKTGLDSVDVIL
;
A
#
# COMPACT_ATOMS: atom_id res chain seq x y z
N MET A 1 -12.49 -29.65 -8.33
CA MET A 1 -11.58 -29.04 -7.32
C MET A 1 -11.64 -27.53 -7.56
N ALA A 2 -11.95 -26.73 -6.54
CA ALA A 2 -11.91 -25.27 -6.71
C ALA A 2 -10.49 -24.85 -7.11
N ASP A 3 -10.35 -23.99 -8.11
CA ASP A 3 -9.06 -23.44 -8.50
C ASP A 3 -8.36 -22.88 -7.26
N SER A 4 -7.15 -23.34 -6.97
CA SER A 4 -6.35 -22.92 -5.82
C SER A 4 -6.08 -21.40 -5.83
N ASN A 5 -6.19 -20.75 -6.99
CA ASN A 5 -6.11 -19.30 -7.15
C ASN A 5 -7.39 -18.54 -6.73
N SER A 6 -8.52 -19.21 -6.51
CA SER A 6 -9.76 -18.54 -6.07
C SER A 6 -9.63 -17.90 -4.68
N PHE A 7 -8.69 -18.38 -3.85
CA PHE A 7 -8.42 -17.85 -2.52
C PHE A 7 -7.24 -16.87 -2.47
N THR A 8 -6.44 -16.75 -3.54
CA THR A 8 -5.27 -15.85 -3.51
C THR A 8 -5.66 -14.40 -3.73
N ASN A 9 -6.68 -14.16 -4.56
CA ASN A 9 -7.09 -12.81 -4.96
C ASN A 9 -8.61 -12.59 -4.84
N GLY A 10 -9.03 -11.33 -4.92
CA GLY A 10 -10.43 -10.92 -4.93
C GLY A 10 -10.58 -9.45 -5.29
N ILE A 11 -11.80 -9.06 -5.68
CA ILE A 11 -12.13 -7.65 -5.91
C ILE A 11 -12.32 -6.96 -4.56
N LEU A 12 -11.67 -5.81 -4.39
CA LEU A 12 -11.80 -4.99 -3.19
C LEU A 12 -13.11 -4.19 -3.22
N GLY A 13 -14.16 -4.68 -2.54
CA GLY A 13 -15.45 -3.99 -2.48
C GLY A 13 -16.01 -3.70 -3.87
N GLU A 14 -16.51 -2.47 -4.09
CA GLU A 14 -17.01 -2.00 -5.39
C GLU A 14 -15.94 -1.28 -6.24
N THR A 15 -14.68 -1.28 -5.81
CA THR A 15 -13.61 -0.50 -6.46
C THR A 15 -13.16 -1.06 -7.81
N GLY A 16 -13.44 -2.35 -8.07
CA GLY A 16 -12.90 -3.08 -9.22
C GLY A 16 -11.41 -3.44 -9.11
N PHE A 17 -10.70 -3.05 -8.03
CA PHE A 17 -9.30 -3.42 -7.84
C PHE A 17 -9.17 -4.90 -7.49
N ASN A 18 -8.36 -5.62 -8.28
CA ASN A 18 -7.98 -6.99 -7.96
C ASN A 18 -6.82 -7.00 -6.97
N VAL A 19 -7.09 -7.44 -5.74
CA VAL A 19 -6.12 -7.47 -4.64
C VAL A 19 -5.82 -8.89 -4.22
N CYS A 20 -4.61 -9.12 -3.72
CA CYS A 20 -4.31 -10.31 -2.93
C CYS A 20 -5.12 -10.24 -1.62
N ARG A 21 -5.70 -11.37 -1.22
CA ARG A 21 -6.46 -11.45 0.05
C ARG A 21 -5.57 -11.31 1.29
N LEU A 22 -4.26 -11.50 1.12
CA LEU A 22 -3.25 -11.17 2.11
C LEU A 22 -2.61 -9.82 1.75
N GLY A 23 -2.49 -8.94 2.75
CA GLY A 23 -1.78 -7.67 2.63
C GLY A 23 -0.59 -7.57 3.57
N VAL A 24 0.23 -6.53 3.38
CA VAL A 24 1.38 -6.22 4.24
C VAL A 24 1.20 -4.88 4.95
N SER A 25 1.68 -4.77 6.19
CA SER A 25 1.61 -3.54 6.99
C SER A 25 2.97 -2.88 7.19
N GLY A 26 3.03 -1.57 6.95
CA GLY A 26 4.26 -0.77 7.05
C GLY A 26 4.62 -0.30 8.46
N GLY A 27 3.76 -0.55 9.46
CA GLY A 27 3.91 0.04 10.80
C GLY A 27 5.09 -0.49 11.63
N TYR A 28 5.57 -1.70 11.31
CA TYR A 28 6.47 -2.48 12.18
C TYR A 28 7.96 -2.37 11.83
N GLY A 29 8.35 -1.53 10.87
CA GLY A 29 9.76 -1.24 10.59
C GLY A 29 10.51 -2.33 9.81
N ALA A 30 9.80 -3.21 9.10
CA ALA A 30 10.44 -4.15 8.18
C ALA A 30 11.23 -3.41 7.08
N PRO A 31 12.34 -3.99 6.56
CA PRO A 31 13.13 -3.38 5.51
C PRO A 31 12.39 -3.41 4.15
N ALA A 32 12.75 -2.50 3.25
CA ALA A 32 12.15 -2.40 1.91
C ALA A 32 12.12 -3.73 1.14
N LYS A 33 13.24 -4.47 1.20
CA LYS A 33 13.40 -5.78 0.54
C LYS A 33 12.32 -6.80 0.95
N ALA A 34 11.80 -6.75 2.17
CA ALA A 34 10.75 -7.66 2.62
C ALA A 34 9.42 -7.36 1.91
N PHE A 35 9.09 -6.08 1.74
CA PHE A 35 7.88 -5.65 1.04
C PHE A 35 7.99 -5.90 -0.47
N GLU A 36 9.16 -5.64 -1.06
CA GLU A 36 9.43 -5.95 -2.47
C GLU A 36 9.30 -7.45 -2.74
N MET A 37 9.83 -8.31 -1.86
CA MET A 37 9.66 -9.76 -1.96
C MET A 37 8.19 -10.18 -1.85
N ALA A 38 7.42 -9.57 -0.94
CA ALA A 38 5.99 -9.86 -0.83
C ALA A 38 5.26 -9.50 -2.12
N PHE A 39 5.57 -8.34 -2.71
CA PHE A 39 5.03 -7.90 -3.99
C PHE A 39 5.38 -8.84 -5.14
N GLU A 40 6.64 -9.28 -5.23
CA GLU A 40 7.09 -10.26 -6.23
C GLU A 40 6.38 -11.61 -6.10
N ARG A 41 5.92 -11.96 -4.89
CA ARG A 41 5.11 -13.16 -4.61
C ARG A 41 3.60 -12.95 -4.80
N GLY A 42 3.19 -11.81 -5.35
CA GLY A 42 1.78 -11.51 -5.67
C GLY A 42 1.00 -10.79 -4.58
N CYS A 43 1.61 -10.50 -3.42
CA CYS A 43 0.97 -9.67 -2.40
C CYS A 43 1.02 -8.20 -2.82
N ASN A 44 -0.08 -7.67 -3.34
CA ASN A 44 -0.13 -6.30 -3.88
C ASN A 44 -0.90 -5.30 -3.01
N TYR A 45 -1.44 -5.72 -1.86
CA TYR A 45 -2.24 -4.87 -0.99
C TYR A 45 -1.41 -4.36 0.19
N PHE A 46 -1.04 -3.08 0.15
CA PHE A 46 -0.09 -2.46 1.06
C PHE A 46 -0.82 -1.49 1.99
N TYR A 47 -0.83 -1.82 3.27
CA TYR A 47 -1.37 -0.97 4.32
C TYR A 47 -0.27 -0.11 4.94
N HIS A 48 -0.38 1.20 4.80
CA HIS A 48 0.61 2.14 5.32
C HIS A 48 -0.01 3.20 6.23
N GLY A 49 0.21 3.03 7.53
CA GLY A 49 -0.31 3.95 8.53
C GLY A 49 0.50 5.25 8.65
N SER A 50 0.01 6.15 9.49
CA SER A 50 0.48 7.54 9.61
C SER A 50 1.96 7.68 10.01
N ILE A 51 2.52 6.68 10.69
CA ILE A 51 3.95 6.66 11.03
C ILE A 51 4.80 6.67 9.75
N CYS A 52 4.29 6.08 8.67
CA CYS A 52 4.85 6.14 7.33
C CYS A 52 6.35 5.80 7.34
N ARG A 53 6.66 4.61 7.89
CA ARG A 53 8.03 4.11 8.10
C ARG A 53 8.78 3.98 6.78
N GLU A 54 10.09 4.22 6.85
CA GLU A 54 10.97 4.32 5.69
C GLU A 54 11.01 3.06 4.83
N GLY A 55 11.05 1.86 5.43
CA GLY A 55 11.14 0.61 4.67
C GLY A 55 10.02 0.45 3.63
N MET A 56 8.77 0.70 4.02
CA MET A 56 7.65 0.64 3.07
C MET A 56 7.65 1.82 2.09
N ASN A 57 8.07 3.03 2.50
CA ASN A 57 8.22 4.17 1.58
C ASN A 57 9.16 3.83 0.44
N THR A 58 10.34 3.30 0.77
CA THR A 58 11.37 2.92 -0.19
C THR A 58 10.89 1.80 -1.10
N ALA A 59 10.21 0.79 -0.55
CA ALA A 59 9.63 -0.29 -1.36
C ALA A 59 8.60 0.23 -2.38
N ILE A 60 7.68 1.10 -1.95
CA ILE A 60 6.68 1.71 -2.85
C ILE A 60 7.37 2.47 -3.98
N LYS A 61 8.36 3.33 -3.67
CA LYS A 61 9.13 4.06 -4.67
C LYS A 61 9.82 3.13 -5.65
N ASN A 62 10.49 2.09 -5.16
CA ASN A 62 11.20 1.13 -5.99
C ASN A 62 10.26 0.36 -6.92
N ILE A 63 9.08 -0.03 -6.44
CA ILE A 63 8.05 -0.71 -7.24
C ILE A 63 7.49 0.23 -8.32
N CYS A 64 7.21 1.48 -7.97
CA CYS A 64 6.69 2.48 -8.91
C CYS A 64 7.72 2.87 -9.98
N ASN A 65 8.99 3.06 -9.60
CA ASN A 65 10.09 3.34 -10.52
C ASN A 65 10.32 2.22 -11.54
N LYS A 66 9.91 0.98 -11.21
CA LYS A 66 9.90 -0.17 -12.12
C LYS A 66 8.66 -0.21 -13.03
N GLY A 67 7.83 0.84 -13.05
CA GLY A 67 6.63 0.96 -13.88
C GLY A 67 5.46 0.10 -13.42
N LYS A 68 5.38 -0.25 -12.12
CA LYS A 68 4.35 -1.15 -11.58
C LYS A 68 3.35 -0.46 -10.65
N ARG A 69 3.14 0.85 -10.80
CA ARG A 69 2.21 1.63 -9.95
C ARG A 69 0.77 1.13 -10.06
N ASP A 70 0.34 0.69 -11.24
CA ASP A 70 -0.97 0.10 -11.54
C ASP A 70 -1.20 -1.25 -10.86
N LYS A 71 -0.13 -1.94 -10.45
CA LYS A 71 -0.19 -3.29 -9.87
C LYS A 71 -0.18 -3.30 -8.36
N ILE A 72 0.31 -2.24 -7.72
CA ILE A 72 0.33 -2.09 -6.26
C ILE A 72 -0.88 -1.27 -5.82
N ILE A 73 -1.57 -1.75 -4.79
CA ILE A 73 -2.70 -1.07 -4.15
C ILE A 73 -2.25 -0.60 -2.78
N VAL A 74 -2.18 0.71 -2.60
CA VAL A 74 -1.72 1.37 -1.38
C VAL A 74 -2.90 1.96 -0.63
N VAL A 75 -3.12 1.42 0.55
CA VAL A 75 -4.02 1.95 1.57
C VAL A 75 -3.21 2.88 2.46
N THR A 76 -3.65 4.13 2.57
CA THR A 76 -3.14 5.02 3.61
C THR A 76 -4.12 5.05 4.77
N GLN A 77 -3.60 4.98 5.99
CA GLN A 77 -4.38 5.31 7.18
C GLN A 77 -3.80 6.55 7.83
N ILE A 78 -4.63 7.59 7.94
CA ILE A 78 -4.23 8.85 8.57
C ILE A 78 -5.10 9.07 9.80
N TYR A 79 -4.49 9.04 10.98
CA TYR A 79 -5.18 9.48 12.19
C TYR A 79 -4.96 10.97 12.40
N TRP A 80 -6.05 11.72 12.55
CA TRP A 80 -6.00 13.14 12.90
C TRP A 80 -6.91 13.46 14.09
N ARG A 81 -6.43 14.37 14.95
CA ARG A 81 -7.23 14.93 16.06
C ARG A 81 -7.97 16.20 15.67
N PHE A 82 -7.56 16.85 14.58
CA PHE A 82 -8.12 18.10 14.08
C PHE A 82 -8.19 18.05 12.55
N GLU A 83 -9.29 18.51 11.97
CA GLU A 83 -9.58 18.39 10.53
C GLU A 83 -8.51 19.04 9.64
N TRP A 84 -8.00 20.20 10.03
CA TRP A 84 -6.98 20.93 9.25
C TRP A 84 -5.63 20.19 9.18
N LEU A 85 -5.36 19.23 10.07
CA LEU A 85 -4.13 18.44 10.04
C LEU A 85 -4.19 17.31 9.02
N PHE A 86 -5.38 16.91 8.57
CA PHE A 86 -5.54 15.83 7.60
C PHE A 86 -4.78 16.13 6.32
N ARG A 87 -5.10 17.26 5.67
CA ARG A 87 -4.49 17.64 4.39
C ARG A 87 -2.97 17.65 4.44
N ARG A 88 -2.40 18.30 5.44
CA ARG A 88 -0.95 18.36 5.64
C ARG A 88 -0.34 16.97 5.86
N SER A 89 -1.01 16.11 6.62
CA SER A 89 -0.52 14.76 6.91
C SER A 89 -0.58 13.87 5.68
N PHE A 90 -1.63 14.02 4.86
CA PHE A 90 -1.81 13.30 3.61
C PHE A 90 -0.79 13.75 2.54
N GLU A 91 -0.60 15.06 2.36
CA GLU A 91 0.43 15.58 1.46
C GLU A 91 1.83 15.11 1.87
N LYS A 92 2.12 15.07 3.17
CA LYS A 92 3.38 14.53 3.69
C LYS A 92 3.52 13.03 3.43
N PHE A 93 2.43 12.27 3.51
CA PHE A 93 2.42 10.86 3.16
C PHE A 93 2.78 10.65 1.69
N LEU A 94 2.09 11.37 0.78
CA LEU A 94 2.35 11.33 -0.67
C LEU A 94 3.81 11.65 -1.00
N GLN A 95 4.37 12.71 -0.40
CA GLN A 95 5.78 13.07 -0.55
C GLN A 95 6.73 11.97 -0.07
N LYS A 96 6.44 11.36 1.10
CA LYS A 96 7.27 10.30 1.67
C LYS A 96 7.26 9.05 0.80
N THR A 97 6.12 8.66 0.27
CA THR A 97 5.97 7.47 -0.59
C THR A 97 6.31 7.73 -2.05
N GLY A 98 6.42 9.00 -2.47
CA GLY A 98 6.62 9.38 -3.86
C GLY A 98 5.42 9.03 -4.74
N LEU A 99 4.21 9.08 -4.17
CA LEU A 99 2.97 8.78 -4.87
C LEU A 99 2.24 10.09 -5.18
N ASP A 100 1.61 10.17 -6.35
CA ASP A 100 0.69 11.26 -6.68
C ASP A 100 -0.71 11.00 -6.11
N SER A 101 -1.07 9.73 -5.95
CA SER A 101 -2.36 9.28 -5.41
C SER A 101 -2.23 7.96 -4.67
N VAL A 102 -3.19 7.70 -3.78
CA VAL A 102 -3.39 6.41 -3.11
C VAL A 102 -4.69 5.79 -3.60
N ASP A 103 -4.80 4.47 -3.45
CA ASP A 103 -5.93 3.70 -3.96
C ASP A 103 -7.08 3.65 -2.92
N VAL A 104 -6.73 3.70 -1.62
CA VAL A 104 -7.69 3.71 -0.51
C VAL A 104 -7.21 4.64 0.60
N ILE A 105 -8.14 5.38 1.20
CA ILE A 105 -7.93 6.21 2.39
C ILE A 105 -8.80 5.66 3.51
N LEU A 106 -8.20 5.42 4.68
CA LEU A 106 -8.83 4.98 5.92
C LEU A 106 -8.58 5.95 7.07
#